data_AF-A0AA87IH12-F1
#
_entry.id   AF-A0AA87IH12-F1
#
_cell.length_a   1.000
_cell.length_b   1.000
_cell.length_c   1.000
_cell.angle_alpha   90.00
_cell.angle_beta   90.00
_cell.angle_gamma   90.00
#
_symmetry.space_group_name_H-M   'P 1'
#
loop_
_entity.id
_entity.type
_entity.pdbx_description
1 polymer ?
#
loop_
_entity_poly.entity_id
_entity_poly.type
_entity_poly.pdbx_seq_one_letter_code
_entity_poly.pdbx_strand_id
1 'polypeptide(L)'
;MKIHSYLPYILIVSILLTDFIIYGGLINMFFEDKETIIAGVIAFFGAIIGGVITYLGVNKTLKHRDKELFLNSATEKLMLLEILIDTYKGSLNQMLFAEIYLDKKADTSQVNKVILSEAKEFVERLKNDKEKMYKSMEYEQIQIITFHQKTLEGLTRKNIYTDEDARESIEKIRSVFHSFDLSKKELESKYYLYRNS
;
A
#
# COMPACT_ATOMS: atom_id res chain seq x y z
N MET A 1 8.46 -29.67 16.74
CA MET A 1 7.98 -30.93 16.15
C MET A 1 7.26 -30.60 14.83
N LYS A 2 7.96 -30.63 13.68
CA LYS A 2 7.44 -30.14 12.37
C LYS A 2 7.03 -31.26 11.40
N ILE A 3 7.05 -32.52 11.84
CA ILE A 3 6.82 -33.70 10.97
C ILE A 3 5.38 -33.74 10.42
N HIS A 4 4.37 -33.33 11.21
CA HIS A 4 2.98 -33.34 10.74
C HIS A 4 2.71 -32.37 9.58
N SER A 5 3.51 -31.32 9.41
CA SER A 5 3.35 -30.38 8.30
C SER A 5 3.84 -30.94 6.96
N TYR A 6 4.72 -31.94 6.97
CA TYR A 6 5.29 -32.55 5.76
C TYR A 6 4.60 -33.87 5.35
N LEU A 7 3.81 -34.46 6.26
CA LEU A 7 3.12 -35.73 6.06
C LEU A 7 2.19 -35.75 4.82
N PRO A 8 1.43 -34.68 4.50
CA PRO A 8 0.62 -34.65 3.27
C PRO A 8 1.47 -34.65 1.99
N TYR A 9 2.60 -33.94 2.01
CA TYR A 9 3.51 -33.84 0.86
C TYR A 9 4.20 -35.17 0.59
N ILE A 10 4.61 -35.89 1.64
CA ILE A 10 5.21 -37.22 1.53
C ILE A 10 4.20 -38.22 0.93
N LEU A 11 2.94 -38.16 1.34
CA LEU A 11 1.86 -38.99 0.77
C LEU A 11 1.67 -38.72 -0.73
N ILE A 12 1.61 -37.45 -1.14
CA ILE A 12 1.46 -37.07 -2.54
C ILE A 12 2.65 -37.54 -3.39
N VAL A 13 3.88 -37.37 -2.89
CA VAL A 13 5.10 -37.83 -3.58
C VAL A 13 5.15 -39.35 -3.67
N SER A 14 4.71 -40.06 -2.63
CA SER A 14 4.61 -41.53 -2.61
C SER A 14 3.62 -42.05 -3.65
N ILE A 15 2.44 -41.42 -3.77
CA ILE A 15 1.43 -41.79 -4.77
C ILE A 15 1.99 -41.57 -6.18
N LEU A 16 2.57 -40.38 -6.43
CA LEU A 16 3.20 -40.07 -7.72
C LEU A 16 4.32 -41.05 -8.11
N LEU A 17 5.18 -41.44 -7.16
CA LEU A 17 6.23 -42.42 -7.39
C LEU A 17 5.66 -43.81 -7.69
N THR A 18 4.61 -44.22 -6.98
CA THR A 18 3.97 -45.52 -7.19
C THR A 18 3.31 -45.58 -8.56
N ASP A 19 2.63 -44.51 -8.97
CA ASP A 19 2.06 -44.39 -10.31
C ASP A 19 3.16 -44.45 -11.38
N PHE A 20 4.28 -43.77 -11.17
CA PHE A 20 5.44 -43.85 -12.08
C PHE A 20 5.97 -45.28 -12.25
N ILE A 21 6.04 -46.06 -11.16
CA ILE A 21 6.49 -47.45 -11.19
C ILE A 21 5.46 -48.33 -11.93
N ILE A 22 4.17 -48.15 -11.66
CA ILE A 22 3.09 -48.94 -12.30
C ILE A 22 3.03 -48.63 -13.79
N TYR A 23 3.03 -47.36 -14.19
CA TYR A 23 3.04 -46.95 -15.59
C TYR A 23 4.31 -47.40 -16.30
N GLY A 24 5.48 -47.30 -15.64
CA GLY A 24 6.73 -47.81 -16.17
C GLY A 24 6.71 -49.33 -16.41
N GLY A 25 6.12 -50.10 -15.48
CA GLY A 25 5.92 -51.54 -15.62
C GLY A 25 4.96 -51.91 -16.75
N LEU A 26 3.85 -51.19 -16.88
CA LEU A 26 2.88 -51.38 -17.96
C LEU A 26 3.49 -51.07 -19.34
N ILE A 27 4.23 -49.97 -19.45
CA ILE A 27 4.96 -49.62 -20.68
C ILE A 27 5.92 -50.74 -21.08
N ASN A 28 6.66 -51.29 -20.12
CA ASN A 28 7.64 -52.36 -20.36
C ASN A 28 7.01 -53.68 -20.81
N MET A 29 5.74 -53.92 -20.47
CA MET A 29 4.98 -55.13 -20.78
C MET A 29 4.18 -55.03 -22.09
N PHE A 30 3.75 -53.83 -22.48
CA PHE A 30 2.86 -53.60 -23.64
C PHE A 30 3.53 -52.94 -24.86
N PHE A 31 4.71 -52.33 -24.73
CA PHE A 31 5.40 -51.67 -25.83
C PHE A 31 6.80 -52.27 -26.06
N GLU A 32 7.10 -52.67 -27.29
CA GLU A 32 8.43 -53.17 -27.70
C GLU A 32 9.46 -52.03 -27.81
N ASP A 33 9.04 -50.81 -28.19
CA ASP A 33 9.87 -49.61 -28.31
C ASP A 33 10.09 -48.88 -26.96
N LYS A 34 10.68 -49.60 -26.02
CA LYS A 34 10.93 -49.13 -24.64
C LYS A 34 11.80 -47.87 -24.60
N GLU A 35 12.77 -47.77 -25.51
CA GLU A 35 13.69 -46.64 -25.60
C GLU A 35 12.98 -45.33 -25.95
N THR A 36 12.02 -45.37 -26.90
CA THR A 36 11.25 -44.20 -27.32
C THR A 36 10.39 -43.66 -26.19
N ILE A 37 9.78 -44.54 -25.38
CA ILE A 37 8.92 -44.13 -24.28
C ILE A 37 9.75 -43.56 -23.12
N ILE A 38 10.89 -44.16 -22.79
CA ILE A 38 11.83 -43.63 -21.79
C ILE A 38 12.36 -42.25 -22.24
N ALA A 39 12.70 -42.10 -23.52
CA ALA A 39 13.11 -40.81 -24.08
C ALA A 39 12.00 -39.76 -23.97
N GLY A 40 10.74 -40.14 -24.21
CA GLY A 40 9.57 -39.27 -24.03
C GLY A 40 9.39 -38.81 -22.58
N VAL A 41 9.57 -39.70 -21.61
CA VAL A 41 9.50 -39.37 -20.17
C VAL A 41 10.63 -38.41 -19.76
N ILE A 42 11.86 -38.67 -20.22
CA ILE A 42 13.00 -37.78 -19.96
C ILE A 42 12.76 -36.41 -20.60
N ALA A 43 12.25 -36.35 -21.84
CA ALA A 43 11.91 -35.11 -22.51
C ALA A 43 10.81 -34.33 -21.77
N PHE A 44 9.80 -35.02 -21.24
CA PHE A 44 8.74 -34.42 -20.43
C PHE A 44 9.27 -33.79 -19.14
N PHE A 45 10.09 -34.51 -18.39
CA PHE A 45 10.74 -33.94 -17.19
C PHE A 45 11.70 -32.80 -17.53
N GLY A 46 12.45 -32.92 -18.62
CA GLY A 46 13.30 -31.85 -19.15
C GLY A 46 12.51 -30.58 -19.45
N ALA A 47 11.32 -30.72 -20.05
CA ALA A 47 10.43 -29.60 -20.32
C ALA A 47 9.87 -28.97 -19.02
N ILE A 48 9.49 -29.78 -18.03
CA ILE A 48 9.04 -29.28 -16.72
C ILE A 48 10.16 -28.49 -16.03
N ILE A 49 11.36 -29.06 -15.94
CA ILE A 49 12.52 -28.41 -15.31
C ILE A 49 12.86 -27.12 -16.06
N GLY A 50 12.88 -27.16 -17.40
CA GLY A 50 13.09 -25.97 -18.24
C GLY A 50 12.04 -24.87 -17.98
N GLY A 51 10.77 -25.25 -17.84
CA GLY A 51 9.69 -24.33 -17.50
C GLY A 51 9.87 -23.69 -16.12
N VAL A 52 10.24 -24.49 -15.11
CA VAL A 52 10.49 -23.99 -13.74
C VAL A 52 11.69 -23.02 -13.72
N ILE A 53 12.80 -23.36 -14.37
CA ILE A 53 13.98 -22.49 -14.45
C ILE A 53 13.60 -21.17 -15.13
N THR A 54 12.87 -21.24 -16.24
CA THR A 54 12.42 -20.05 -16.97
C THR A 54 11.52 -19.18 -16.10
N TYR A 55 10.55 -19.78 -15.42
CA TYR A 55 9.65 -19.08 -14.50
C TYR A 55 10.42 -18.36 -13.38
N LEU A 56 11.38 -19.04 -12.75
CA LEU A 56 12.21 -18.45 -11.69
C LEU A 56 13.05 -17.28 -12.23
N GLY A 57 13.61 -17.43 -13.44
CA GLY A 57 14.35 -16.37 -14.13
C GLY A 57 13.49 -15.14 -14.39
N VAL A 58 12.32 -15.31 -15.02
CA VAL A 58 11.38 -14.21 -15.30
C VAL A 58 10.92 -13.53 -14.01
N ASN A 59 10.55 -14.30 -12.98
CA ASN A 59 10.09 -13.76 -11.70
C ASN A 59 11.17 -12.93 -11.00
N LYS A 60 12.43 -13.37 -11.05
CA LYS A 60 13.56 -12.60 -10.48
C LYS A 60 13.77 -11.29 -11.23
N THR A 61 13.70 -11.32 -12.55
CA THR A 61 13.84 -10.11 -13.39
C THR A 61 12.71 -9.12 -13.14
N LEU A 62 11.45 -9.58 -13.05
CA LEU A 62 10.31 -8.72 -12.75
C LEU A 62 10.47 -8.04 -11.38
N LYS A 63 10.80 -8.81 -10.34
CA LYS A 63 11.04 -8.25 -8.99
C LYS A 63 12.16 -7.21 -8.96
N HIS A 64 13.24 -7.44 -9.71
CA HIS A 64 14.33 -6.48 -9.79
C HIS A 64 13.90 -5.19 -10.50
N ARG A 65 13.16 -5.31 -11.60
CA ARG A 65 12.61 -4.18 -12.34
C ARG A 65 11.63 -3.37 -11.50
N ASP A 66 10.71 -4.03 -10.79
CA ASP A 66 9.73 -3.35 -9.93
C ASP A 66 10.43 -2.58 -8.79
N LYS A 67 11.47 -3.19 -8.22
CA LYS A 67 12.33 -2.56 -7.22
C LYS A 67 13.03 -1.31 -7.78
N GLU A 68 13.63 -1.41 -8.97
CA GLU A 68 14.31 -0.28 -9.61
C GLU A 68 13.36 0.86 -9.94
N LEU A 69 12.20 0.55 -10.56
CA LEU A 69 11.15 1.53 -10.85
C LEU A 69 10.64 2.22 -9.58
N PHE A 70 10.46 1.44 -8.52
CA PHE A 70 10.08 1.99 -7.22
C PHE A 70 11.17 2.92 -6.67
N LEU A 71 12.43 2.49 -6.59
CA LEU A 71 13.50 3.31 -6.02
C LEU A 71 13.73 4.60 -6.81
N ASN A 72 13.58 4.56 -8.14
CA ASN A 72 13.69 5.72 -9.02
C ASN A 72 12.58 6.76 -8.76
N SER A 73 11.37 6.32 -8.42
CA SER A 73 10.23 7.21 -8.17
C SER A 73 10.05 7.56 -6.68
N ALA A 74 10.54 6.73 -5.75
CA ALA A 74 10.30 6.87 -4.33
C ALA A 74 10.88 8.18 -3.76
N THR A 75 12.06 8.60 -4.21
CA THR A 75 12.68 9.85 -3.76
C THR A 75 11.82 11.07 -4.11
N GLU A 76 11.27 11.10 -5.34
CA GLU A 76 10.39 12.18 -5.79
C GLU A 76 9.08 12.17 -5.01
N LYS A 77 8.47 10.99 -4.82
CA LYS A 77 7.26 10.84 -4.02
C LYS A 77 7.45 11.29 -2.57
N LEU A 78 8.58 10.91 -1.94
CA LEU A 78 8.94 11.34 -0.58
C LEU A 78 9.11 12.86 -0.50
N MET A 79 9.81 13.46 -1.47
CA MET A 79 9.98 14.91 -1.53
C MET A 79 8.64 15.64 -1.67
N LEU A 80 7.74 15.15 -2.52
CA LEU A 80 6.39 15.72 -2.66
C LEU A 80 5.58 15.61 -1.37
N LEU A 81 5.68 14.48 -0.66
CA LEU A 81 5.06 14.30 0.66
C LEU A 81 5.64 15.27 1.70
N GLU A 82 6.95 15.50 1.71
CA GLU A 82 7.58 16.48 2.59
C GLU A 82 7.03 17.89 2.33
N ILE A 83 6.94 18.29 1.06
CA ILE A 83 6.39 19.58 0.66
C ILE A 83 4.93 19.72 1.13
N LEU A 84 4.11 18.67 0.98
CA LEU A 84 2.74 18.68 1.47
C LEU A 84 2.72 18.85 2.99
N ILE A 85 3.45 18.01 3.72
CA ILE A 85 3.51 18.06 5.20
C ILE A 85 3.91 19.46 5.67
N ASP A 86 4.97 20.05 5.12
CA ASP A 86 5.45 21.38 5.48
C ASP A 86 4.42 22.47 5.15
N THR A 87 3.74 22.35 4.01
CA THR A 87 2.68 23.29 3.59
C THR A 87 1.51 23.29 4.58
N TYR A 88 1.09 22.12 5.07
CA TYR A 88 -0.08 21.97 5.94
C TYR A 88 0.25 22.06 7.45
N LYS A 89 1.53 22.03 7.81
CA LYS A 89 1.98 22.15 9.22
C LYS A 89 1.54 23.46 9.86
N GLY A 90 1.52 24.56 9.10
CA GLY A 90 1.02 25.86 9.57
C GLY A 90 -0.43 25.77 10.06
N SER A 91 -1.31 25.17 9.25
CA SER A 91 -2.72 24.94 9.59
C SER A 91 -2.87 24.06 10.83
N LEU A 92 -2.12 22.97 10.92
CA LEU A 92 -2.17 22.09 12.07
C LEU A 92 -1.79 22.81 13.37
N ASN A 93 -0.74 23.62 13.34
CA ASN A 93 -0.30 24.41 14.49
C ASN A 93 -1.36 25.42 14.91
N GLN A 94 -1.97 26.14 13.95
CA GLN A 94 -3.05 27.08 14.26
C GLN A 94 -4.26 26.40 14.89
N MET A 95 -4.64 25.22 14.38
CA MET A 95 -5.73 24.41 14.94
C MET A 95 -5.43 23.96 16.37
N LEU A 96 -4.19 23.54 16.65
CA LEU A 96 -3.76 23.18 18.00
C LEU A 96 -3.88 24.36 18.97
N PHE A 97 -3.43 25.55 18.58
CA PHE A 97 -3.59 26.74 19.42
C PHE A 97 -5.05 27.09 19.63
N ALA A 98 -5.87 27.06 18.58
CA ALA A 98 -7.29 27.37 18.65
C ALA A 98 -8.06 26.42 19.58
N GLU A 99 -7.74 25.12 19.56
CA GLU A 99 -8.31 24.13 20.48
C GLU A 99 -8.02 24.47 21.96
N ILE A 100 -6.77 24.86 22.28
CA ILE A 100 -6.39 25.26 23.64
C ILE A 100 -7.23 26.47 24.12
N TYR A 101 -7.57 27.40 23.22
CA TYR A 101 -8.43 28.54 23.56
C TYR A 101 -9.90 28.14 23.73
N LEU A 102 -10.42 27.21 22.91
CA LEU A 102 -11.77 26.66 23.05
C LEU A 102 -11.97 26.01 24.43
N ASP A 103 -11.00 25.23 24.88
CA ASP A 103 -11.11 24.50 26.16
C ASP A 103 -11.05 25.42 27.37
N LYS A 104 -10.40 26.59 27.24
CA LYS A 104 -10.39 27.64 28.27
C LYS A 104 -11.68 28.47 28.30
N LYS A 105 -12.64 28.22 27.41
CA LYS A 105 -13.89 29.00 27.25
C LYS A 105 -13.67 30.52 27.11
N ALA A 106 -12.51 30.93 26.60
CA ALA A 106 -12.21 32.32 26.31
C ALA A 106 -12.80 32.69 24.94
N ASP A 107 -13.63 33.73 24.89
CA ASP A 107 -14.28 34.30 23.67
C ASP A 107 -14.43 33.31 22.50
N THR A 108 -15.27 32.29 22.70
CA THR A 108 -15.43 31.18 21.75
C THR A 108 -15.93 31.65 20.38
N SER A 109 -16.64 32.78 20.33
CA SER A 109 -17.10 33.39 19.08
C SER A 109 -15.93 33.84 18.19
N GLN A 110 -14.91 34.48 18.78
CA GLN A 110 -13.73 34.90 18.02
C GLN A 110 -12.88 33.71 17.58
N VAL A 111 -12.70 32.72 18.47
CA VAL A 111 -11.94 31.50 18.15
C VAL A 111 -12.59 30.69 17.04
N ASN A 112 -13.91 30.52 17.08
CA ASN A 112 -14.69 29.83 16.05
C ASN A 112 -14.55 30.50 14.67
N LYS A 113 -14.49 31.83 14.61
CA LYS A 113 -14.24 32.56 13.35
C LYS A 113 -12.85 32.27 12.78
N VAL A 114 -11.83 32.20 13.64
CA VAL A 114 -10.45 31.86 13.22
C VAL A 114 -10.41 30.45 12.66
N ILE A 115 -10.98 29.48 13.38
CA ILE A 115 -11.04 28.08 12.93
C ILE A 115 -11.81 27.96 11.61
N LEU A 116 -12.95 28.65 11.47
CA LEU A 116 -13.72 28.65 10.23
C LEU A 116 -12.92 29.23 9.06
N SER A 117 -12.21 30.33 9.27
CA SER A 117 -11.37 30.96 8.23
C SER A 117 -10.27 30.00 7.78
N GLU A 118 -9.54 29.44 8.74
CA GLU A 118 -8.44 28.54 8.45
C GLU A 118 -8.92 27.21 7.83
N ALA A 119 -10.08 26.69 8.25
CA ALA A 119 -10.69 25.52 7.63
C ALA A 119 -11.07 25.76 6.16
N LYS A 120 -11.57 26.96 5.82
CA LYS A 120 -11.87 27.33 4.44
C LYS A 120 -10.60 27.40 3.60
N GLU A 121 -9.57 28.07 4.11
CA GLU A 121 -8.28 28.14 3.43
C GLU A 121 -7.64 26.76 3.25
N PHE A 122 -7.71 25.91 4.28
CA PHE A 122 -7.20 24.55 4.23
C PHE A 122 -7.87 23.71 3.14
N VAL A 123 -9.20 23.79 3.02
CA VAL A 123 -9.95 23.12 1.94
C VAL A 123 -9.51 23.59 0.57
N GLU A 124 -9.36 24.90 0.36
CA GLU A 124 -8.93 25.43 -0.95
C GLU A 124 -7.49 25.03 -1.27
N ARG A 125 -6.58 25.05 -0.28
CA ARG A 125 -5.22 24.52 -0.44
C ARG A 125 -5.24 23.04 -0.86
N LEU A 126 -6.06 22.20 -0.20
CA LEU A 126 -6.20 20.78 -0.55
C LEU A 126 -6.68 20.56 -1.98
N LYS A 127 -7.62 21.39 -2.46
CA LYS A 127 -8.08 21.32 -3.85
C LYS A 127 -6.95 21.61 -4.83
N ASN A 128 -6.15 22.63 -4.53
CA ASN A 128 -5.05 23.07 -5.40
C ASN A 128 -3.89 22.08 -5.41
N ASP A 129 -3.63 21.38 -4.30
CA ASP A 129 -2.57 20.38 -4.20
C ASP A 129 -3.00 18.95 -4.60
N LYS A 130 -4.21 18.78 -5.15
CA LYS A 130 -4.75 17.47 -5.53
C LYS A 130 -3.81 16.70 -6.45
N GLU A 131 -3.22 17.34 -7.44
CA GLU A 131 -2.26 16.70 -8.35
C GLU A 131 -1.03 16.17 -7.61
N LYS A 132 -0.48 16.94 -6.66
CA LYS A 132 0.68 16.52 -5.86
C LYS A 132 0.34 15.29 -5.04
N MET A 133 -0.85 15.25 -4.43
CA MET A 133 -1.34 14.09 -3.68
C MET A 133 -1.42 12.84 -4.56
N TYR A 134 -1.97 12.93 -5.77
CA TYR A 134 -2.02 11.78 -6.71
C TYR A 134 -0.66 11.30 -7.19
N LYS A 135 0.33 12.19 -7.27
CA LYS A 135 1.69 11.79 -7.65
C LYS A 135 2.46 11.13 -6.51
N SER A 136 2.19 11.51 -5.26
CA SER A 136 3.00 11.12 -4.11
C SER A 136 2.38 10.05 -3.21
N MET A 137 1.06 9.88 -3.24
CA MET A 137 0.31 8.99 -2.35
C MET A 137 -0.35 7.84 -3.10
N GLU A 138 -0.61 6.75 -2.39
CA GLU A 138 -1.46 5.66 -2.88
C GLU A 138 -2.94 6.11 -2.85
N TYR A 139 -3.75 5.47 -3.70
CA TYR A 139 -5.11 5.93 -4.00
C TYR A 139 -6.04 5.87 -2.77
N GLU A 140 -5.87 4.87 -1.92
CA GLU A 140 -6.65 4.63 -0.71
C GLU A 140 -6.54 5.82 0.27
N GLN A 141 -5.33 6.35 0.48
CA GLN A 141 -5.08 7.47 1.38
C GLN A 141 -5.65 8.77 0.79
N ILE A 142 -5.62 8.92 -0.53
CA ILE A 142 -6.28 10.06 -1.21
C ILE A 142 -7.80 10.01 -1.02
N GLN A 143 -8.41 8.83 -1.04
CA GLN A 143 -9.84 8.69 -0.76
C GLN A 143 -10.18 9.11 0.68
N ILE A 144 -9.35 8.72 1.65
CA ILE A 144 -9.50 9.13 3.06
C ILE A 144 -9.42 10.67 3.17
N ILE A 145 -8.42 11.29 2.56
CA ILE A 145 -8.29 12.76 2.54
C ILE A 145 -9.51 13.40 1.88
N THR A 146 -9.96 12.86 0.74
CA THR A 146 -11.13 13.38 0.02
C THR A 146 -12.40 13.31 0.87
N PHE A 147 -12.57 12.24 1.65
CA PHE A 147 -13.68 12.09 2.58
C PHE A 147 -13.65 13.18 3.68
N HIS A 148 -12.49 13.38 4.31
CA HIS A 148 -12.33 14.42 5.33
C HIS A 148 -12.50 15.83 4.73
N GLN A 149 -11.97 16.09 3.55
CA GLN A 149 -12.15 17.34 2.81
C GLN A 149 -13.62 17.63 2.57
N LYS A 150 -14.39 16.68 2.03
CA LYS A 150 -15.84 16.85 1.77
C LYS A 150 -16.62 17.13 3.06
N THR A 151 -16.26 16.45 4.14
CA THR A 151 -16.89 16.67 5.45
C THR A 151 -16.59 18.08 5.97
N LEU A 152 -15.32 18.51 5.88
CA LEU A 152 -14.87 19.85 6.26
C LEU A 152 -15.53 20.94 5.39
N GLU A 153 -15.70 20.71 4.10
CA GLU A 153 -16.46 21.58 3.21
C GLU A 153 -17.92 21.75 3.65
N GLY A 154 -18.55 20.68 4.14
CA GLY A 154 -19.90 20.75 4.72
C GLY A 154 -19.95 21.64 5.96
N LEU A 155 -18.98 21.50 6.87
CA LEU A 155 -18.87 22.28 8.09
C LEU A 155 -18.67 23.78 7.81
N THR A 156 -17.78 24.11 6.87
CA THR A 156 -17.45 25.51 6.56
C THR A 156 -18.54 26.30 5.83
N ARG A 157 -19.59 25.61 5.36
CA ARG A 157 -20.76 26.21 4.69
C ARG A 157 -21.95 26.42 5.63
N LYS A 158 -21.86 25.99 6.90
CA LYS A 158 -22.95 26.19 7.86
C LYS A 158 -23.15 27.68 8.16
N ASN A 159 -24.42 28.10 8.24
CA ASN A 159 -24.79 29.48 8.60
C ASN A 159 -24.45 29.82 10.06
N ILE A 160 -24.56 28.83 10.95
CA ILE A 160 -24.19 28.91 12.36
C ILE A 160 -23.04 27.93 12.56
N TYR A 161 -21.90 28.44 13.03
CA TYR A 161 -20.70 27.65 13.27
C TYR A 161 -20.44 27.56 14.77
N THR A 162 -20.71 26.39 15.33
CA THR A 162 -20.69 26.11 16.77
C THR A 162 -19.33 25.63 17.24
N ASP A 163 -19.13 25.57 18.56
CA ASP A 163 -17.91 24.99 19.16
C ASP A 163 -17.75 23.50 18.79
N GLU A 164 -18.85 22.79 18.55
CA GLU A 164 -18.82 21.40 18.08
C GLU A 164 -18.32 21.32 16.63
N ASP A 165 -18.80 22.21 15.74
CA ASP A 165 -18.32 22.32 14.37
C ASP A 165 -16.83 22.69 14.30
N ALA A 166 -16.39 23.55 15.22
CA ALA A 166 -14.99 23.96 15.36
C ALA A 166 -14.10 22.77 15.75
N ARG A 167 -14.51 22.00 16.77
CA ARG A 167 -13.80 20.77 17.17
C ARG A 167 -13.80 19.73 16.05
N GLU A 168 -14.93 19.52 15.39
CA GLU A 168 -14.99 18.59 14.27
C GLU A 168 -14.06 19.03 13.13
N SER A 169 -13.97 20.32 12.84
CA SER A 169 -13.08 20.85 11.81
C SER A 169 -11.60 20.62 12.14
N ILE A 170 -11.21 20.85 13.40
CA ILE A 170 -9.87 20.53 13.91
C ILE A 170 -9.55 19.04 13.71
N GLU A 171 -10.48 18.16 14.06
CA GLU A 171 -10.31 16.71 13.91
C GLU A 171 -10.18 16.27 12.44
N LYS A 172 -10.96 16.86 11.51
CA LYS A 172 -10.81 16.55 10.07
C LYS A 172 -9.45 17.01 9.54
N ILE A 173 -8.97 18.19 9.93
CA ILE A 173 -7.66 18.71 9.53
C ILE A 173 -6.54 17.79 10.07
N ARG A 174 -6.63 17.37 11.33
CA ARG A 174 -5.71 16.39 11.92
C ARG A 174 -5.71 15.06 11.17
N SER A 175 -6.89 14.56 10.81
CA SER A 175 -7.03 13.30 10.08
C SER A 175 -6.38 13.35 8.70
N VAL A 176 -6.49 14.48 8.00
CA VAL A 176 -5.78 14.71 6.73
C VAL A 176 -4.26 14.72 6.96
N PHE A 177 -3.78 15.45 7.96
CA PHE A 177 -2.36 15.49 8.27
C PHE A 177 -1.79 14.12 8.66
N HIS A 178 -2.55 13.34 9.44
CA HIS A 178 -2.21 11.98 9.79
C HIS A 178 -2.08 11.09 8.54
N SER A 179 -2.95 11.30 7.54
CA SER A 179 -2.87 10.57 6.27
C SER A 179 -1.58 10.89 5.51
N PHE A 180 -1.12 12.15 5.51
CA PHE A 180 0.18 12.51 4.92
C PHE A 180 1.35 11.84 5.65
N ASP A 181 1.36 11.90 6.98
CA ASP A 181 2.43 11.30 7.81
C ASP A 181 2.48 9.76 7.65
N LEU A 182 1.32 9.11 7.62
CA LEU A 182 1.22 7.67 7.40
C LEU A 182 1.73 7.27 6.01
N SER A 183 1.31 7.97 4.95
CA SER A 183 1.84 7.71 3.60
C SER A 183 3.35 7.91 3.51
N LYS A 184 3.90 8.93 4.18
CA LYS A 184 5.34 9.13 4.23
C LYS A 184 6.04 7.95 4.91
N LYS A 185 5.59 7.54 6.09
CA LYS A 185 6.18 6.42 6.85
C LYS A 185 6.12 5.10 6.10
N GLU A 186 4.99 4.80 5.44
CA GLU A 186 4.83 3.61 4.60
C GLU A 186 5.84 3.61 3.44
N LEU A 187 5.96 4.76 2.76
CA LEU A 187 6.87 4.92 1.63
C LEU A 187 8.34 4.85 2.08
N GLU A 188 8.72 5.48 3.19
CA GLU A 188 10.06 5.39 3.79
C GLU A 188 10.39 3.96 4.18
N SER A 189 9.49 3.27 4.87
CA SER A 189 9.68 1.87 5.26
C SER A 189 9.93 0.99 4.04
N LYS A 190 9.12 1.14 2.99
CA LYS A 190 9.29 0.38 1.74
C LYS A 190 10.60 0.75 1.03
N TYR A 191 10.99 2.01 1.05
CA TYR A 191 12.27 2.49 0.53
C TYR A 191 13.47 1.85 1.23
N TYR A 192 13.50 1.84 2.55
CA TYR A 192 14.60 1.21 3.30
C TYR A 192 14.63 -0.31 3.12
N LEU A 193 13.46 -0.96 3.08
CA LEU A 193 13.36 -2.39 2.81
C LEU A 193 13.99 -2.72 1.45
N TYR A 194 13.61 -2.02 0.39
CA TYR A 194 14.15 -2.27 -0.95
C TYR A 194 15.62 -1.86 -1.06
N ARG A 195 16.04 -0.75 -0.46
CA ARG A 195 17.43 -0.33 -0.52
C ARG A 195 18.39 -1.31 0.18
N ASN A 196 17.94 -1.97 1.25
CA ASN A 196 18.76 -2.86 2.06
C ASN A 196 18.61 -4.36 1.73
N SER A 197 17.57 -4.76 0.97
CA SER A 197 17.36 -6.13 0.46
C SER A 197 18.12 -6.41 -0.83
#